data_AF-A0A261CTJ9-F1
#
_entry.id   AF-A0A261CTJ9-F1
#
_cell.length_a   1.000
_cell.length_b   1.000
_cell.length_c   1.000
_cell.angle_alpha   90.00
_cell.angle_beta   90.00
_cell.angle_gamma   90.00
#
_symmetry.space_group_name_H-M   'P 1'
#
loop_
_entity.id
_entity.type
_entity.pdbx_description
1 polymer ?
#
loop_
_entity_poly.entity_id
_entity_poly.type
_entity_poly.pdbx_seq_one_letter_code
_entity_poly.pdbx_strand_id
1 'polypeptide(L)'
;MNPVDMSRVVPLVLYEHPREPIMQVDILVQLKFSEERRTIQIIDRDLIRMIPRIRRTIQQLEPDWETDFAVFDFDVRGMDLNATAFVLEHVDKNWSLRSRRRRRPRQSDFPILDAQSLTQLAAIRDVAHSLELRDFLDCTNFIISRKQDEQLIRSECPR
;
A
#
# COMPACT_ATOMS: atom_id res chain seq x y z
N MET A 1 20.75 -7.58 -24.94
CA MET A 1 19.88 -7.29 -23.78
C MET A 1 20.47 -6.09 -23.08
N ASN A 2 19.81 -4.93 -23.15
CA ASN A 2 20.27 -3.75 -22.42
C ASN A 2 19.90 -3.91 -20.93
N PRO A 3 20.83 -3.65 -19.99
CA PRO A 3 20.50 -3.62 -18.58
C PRO A 3 19.50 -2.47 -18.33
N VAL A 4 18.41 -2.79 -17.64
CA VAL A 4 17.44 -1.79 -17.21
C VAL A 4 18.14 -0.88 -16.20
N ASP A 5 18.35 0.37 -16.59
CA ASP A 5 18.93 1.40 -15.75
C ASP A 5 17.98 1.73 -14.60
N MET A 6 18.31 1.24 -13.40
CA MET A 6 17.52 1.47 -12.18
C MET A 6 17.65 2.89 -11.61
N SER A 7 18.46 3.76 -12.22
CA SER A 7 18.64 5.15 -11.76
C SER A 7 17.45 6.07 -12.06
N ARG A 8 16.40 5.55 -12.71
CA ARG A 8 15.19 6.32 -13.12
C ARG A 8 13.88 5.90 -12.46
N VAL A 9 13.91 5.26 -11.29
CA VAL A 9 12.67 5.16 -10.48
C VAL A 9 12.43 6.55 -9.87
N VAL A 10 11.77 7.41 -10.63
CA VAL A 10 11.21 8.69 -10.17
C VAL A 10 10.42 8.39 -8.88
N PRO A 11 10.61 9.14 -7.79
CA PRO A 11 9.79 8.97 -6.60
C PRO A 11 8.34 9.10 -7.04
N LEU A 12 7.56 8.05 -6.81
CA LEU A 12 6.12 8.08 -6.96
C LEU A 12 5.61 9.03 -5.88
N VAL A 13 5.61 10.31 -6.21
CA VAL A 13 4.80 11.30 -5.54
C VAL A 13 3.38 11.00 -6.00
N LEU A 14 2.52 10.54 -5.09
CA LEU A 14 1.09 10.40 -5.35
C LEU A 14 0.49 11.81 -5.55
N TYR A 15 0.65 12.36 -6.74
CA TYR A 15 -0.11 13.50 -7.24
C TYR A 15 -0.43 13.29 -8.73
N GLU A 16 -1.68 12.92 -9.01
CA GLU A 16 -2.31 13.22 -10.30
C GLU A 16 -3.51 14.15 -10.06
N HIS A 17 -3.23 15.45 -9.85
CA HIS A 17 -4.00 16.62 -10.34
C HIS A 17 -3.35 17.94 -9.84
N PRO A 18 -3.58 19.09 -10.52
CA PRO A 18 -2.49 19.97 -10.96
C PRO A 18 -2.04 21.03 -9.95
N ARG A 19 -0.71 21.22 -9.90
CA ARG A 19 0.01 22.49 -9.67
C ARG A 19 -0.41 23.31 -8.44
N GLU A 20 0.01 22.89 -7.27
CA GLU A 20 0.43 23.84 -6.23
C GLU A 20 1.84 23.47 -5.76
N PRO A 21 2.74 24.45 -5.53
CA PRO A 21 4.02 24.17 -4.90
C PRO A 21 3.72 23.66 -3.50
N ILE A 22 4.05 22.38 -3.23
CA ILE A 22 3.96 21.76 -1.91
C ILE A 22 4.74 22.68 -0.96
N MET A 23 4.04 23.51 -0.20
CA MET A 23 4.70 24.29 0.82
C MET A 23 5.07 23.31 1.94
N GLN A 24 6.14 23.59 2.65
CA GLN A 24 6.65 22.76 3.74
C GLN A 24 5.64 22.58 4.90
N VAL A 25 4.41 23.07 4.74
CA VAL A 25 3.31 23.24 5.70
C VAL A 25 2.14 22.28 5.45
N ASP A 26 2.25 21.35 4.48
CA ASP A 26 1.15 20.40 4.18
C ASP A 26 1.48 18.93 4.49
N ILE A 27 2.75 18.61 4.78
CA ILE A 27 3.21 17.22 5.01
C ILE A 27 2.91 16.77 6.44
N LEU A 28 2.05 15.76 6.58
CA LEU A 28 1.71 15.23 7.90
C LEU A 28 2.59 14.03 8.29
N VAL A 29 2.94 13.13 7.35
CA VAL A 29 3.69 11.90 7.68
C VAL A 29 4.82 11.65 6.69
N GLN A 30 5.98 11.29 7.22
CA GLN A 30 7.17 10.89 6.46
C GLN A 30 7.54 9.45 6.76
N LEU A 31 7.59 8.62 5.72
CA LEU A 31 8.01 7.23 5.78
C LEU A 31 9.43 7.14 5.23
N LYS A 32 10.42 7.02 6.12
CA LYS A 32 11.85 7.07 5.76
C LYS A 32 12.42 5.67 5.57
N PHE A 33 12.71 5.34 4.31
CA PHE A 33 13.32 4.09 3.87
C PHE A 33 14.84 4.28 3.80
N SER A 34 15.51 4.07 4.94
CA SER A 34 16.93 4.37 5.12
C SER A 34 17.85 3.54 4.23
N GLU A 35 17.51 2.27 4.00
CA GLU A 35 18.31 1.36 3.17
C GLU A 35 18.28 1.80 1.70
N GLU A 36 17.14 2.30 1.24
CA GLU A 36 16.89 2.77 -0.12
C GLU A 36 17.16 4.27 -0.31
N ARG A 37 17.50 4.99 0.77
CA ARG A 37 17.67 6.46 0.81
C ARG A 37 16.48 7.21 0.21
N ARG A 38 15.27 6.74 0.51
CA ARG A 38 14.02 7.30 -0.04
C ARG A 38 13.06 7.68 1.08
N THR A 39 12.14 8.58 0.76
CA THR A 39 11.09 9.01 1.68
C THR A 39 9.78 9.09 0.93
N ILE A 40 8.72 8.51 1.51
CA ILE A 40 7.36 8.72 1.05
C ILE A 40 6.71 9.74 1.99
N GLN A 41 6.10 10.78 1.41
CA GLN A 41 5.40 11.82 2.17
C GLN A 41 3.89 11.66 1.98
N ILE A 42 3.15 11.60 3.09
CA ILE A 42 1.70 11.54 3.09
C ILE A 42 1.17 12.88 3.59
N ILE A 43 0.44 13.56 2.71
CA ILE A 43 -0.16 14.89 2.91
C ILE A 43 -1.68 14.72 3.07
N ASP A 44 -2.26 13.68 2.49
CA ASP A 44 -3.69 13.41 2.53
C ASP A 44 -4.16 12.88 3.90
N ARG A 45 -4.94 13.71 4.60
CA ARG A 45 -5.55 13.36 5.91
C ARG A 45 -6.53 12.20 5.80
N ASP A 46 -7.26 12.06 4.70
CA ASP A 46 -8.20 10.94 4.52
C ASP A 46 -7.43 9.63 4.34
N LEU A 47 -6.32 9.64 3.62
CA LEU A 47 -5.41 8.50 3.54
C LEU A 47 -4.88 8.12 4.92
N ILE A 48 -4.48 9.09 5.74
CA ILE A 48 -4.01 8.86 7.11
C ILE A 48 -5.13 8.25 7.96
N ARG A 49 -6.37 8.75 7.86
CA ARG A 49 -7.53 8.19 8.57
C ARG A 49 -7.81 6.73 8.17
N MET A 50 -7.53 6.38 6.91
CA MET A 50 -7.72 5.02 6.39
C MET A 50 -6.68 4.02 6.89
N ILE A 51 -5.51 4.47 7.32
CA ILE A 51 -4.41 3.59 7.76
C ILE A 51 -4.36 3.53 9.29
N PRO A 52 -4.88 2.45 9.93
CA PRO A 52 -5.11 2.43 11.37
C PRO A 52 -3.84 2.63 12.21
N ARG A 53 -2.72 2.04 11.79
CA ARG A 53 -1.46 2.17 12.51
C ARG A 53 -0.94 3.60 12.46
N ILE A 54 -0.88 4.21 11.27
CA ILE A 54 -0.44 5.61 11.09
C ILE A 54 -1.34 6.55 11.89
N ARG A 55 -2.67 6.42 11.75
CA ARG A 55 -3.64 7.22 12.52
C ARG A 55 -3.41 7.15 14.02
N ARG A 56 -3.25 5.93 14.57
CA ARG A 56 -3.03 5.76 16.02
C ARG A 56 -1.70 6.33 16.47
N THR A 57 -0.63 6.13 15.70
CA THR A 57 0.68 6.68 16.02
C THR A 57 0.65 8.21 16.08
N ILE A 58 0.02 8.86 15.10
CA ILE A 58 -0.09 10.32 15.07
C ILE A 58 -0.97 10.81 16.21
N GLN A 59 -2.15 10.22 16.40
CA GLN A 59 -3.08 10.63 17.45
C GLN A 59 -2.49 10.51 18.87
N GLN A 60 -1.54 9.60 19.09
CA GLN A 60 -0.82 9.48 20.35
C GLN A 60 0.24 10.56 20.56
N LEU A 61 0.83 11.07 19.47
CA LEU A 61 1.86 12.11 19.50
C LEU A 61 1.24 13.51 19.50
N GLU A 62 0.17 13.70 18.73
CA GLU A 62 -0.52 14.96 18.52
C GLU A 62 -2.04 14.70 18.40
N PRO A 63 -2.82 14.89 19.47
CA PRO A 63 -4.26 14.64 19.44
C PRO A 63 -5.01 15.51 18.43
N ASP A 64 -4.53 16.73 18.18
CA ASP A 64 -5.17 17.75 17.33
C ASP A 64 -4.62 17.78 15.90
N TRP A 65 -3.96 16.69 15.46
CA TRP A 65 -3.36 16.57 14.11
C TRP A 65 -4.33 16.79 12.94
N GLU A 66 -5.64 16.69 13.18
CA GLU A 66 -6.65 16.98 12.17
C GLU A 66 -6.85 18.48 11.92
N THR A 67 -6.49 19.34 12.86
CA THR A 67 -6.57 20.80 12.72
C THR A 67 -5.20 21.41 12.53
N ASP A 68 -4.18 20.88 13.20
CA ASP A 68 -2.86 21.46 13.24
C ASP A 68 -1.91 20.83 12.22
N PHE A 69 -0.90 21.60 11.84
CA PHE A 69 0.18 21.14 10.98
C PHE A 69 1.31 20.55 11.83
N ALA A 70 1.73 19.33 11.51
CA ALA A 70 2.91 18.71 12.10
C ALA A 70 3.48 17.64 11.16
N VAL A 71 4.81 17.52 11.14
CA VAL A 71 5.52 16.50 10.36
C VAL A 71 5.91 15.35 11.29
N PHE A 72 5.43 14.14 11.01
CA PHE A 72 5.74 12.94 11.80
C PHE A 72 6.61 11.97 11.04
N ASP A 73 7.72 11.52 11.64
CA ASP A 73 8.48 10.40 11.13
C ASP A 73 7.83 9.08 11.55
N PHE A 74 7.42 8.28 10.57
CA PHE A 74 6.82 6.97 10.78
C PHE A 74 7.86 5.86 10.55
N ASP A 75 7.96 4.94 11.51
CA ASP A 75 8.88 3.81 11.44
C ASP A 75 8.40 2.77 10.42
N VAL A 76 9.22 2.57 9.38
CA VAL A 76 8.98 1.62 8.28
C VAL A 76 9.97 0.46 8.25
N ARG A 77 10.66 0.16 9.36
CA ARG A 77 11.58 -0.97 9.43
C ARG A 77 10.94 -2.27 8.96
N GLY A 78 11.58 -2.94 7.99
CA GLY A 78 11.14 -4.21 7.41
C GLY A 78 10.02 -4.09 6.38
N MET A 79 9.60 -2.89 6.01
CA MET A 79 8.63 -2.67 4.93
C MET A 79 9.36 -2.50 3.60
N ASP A 80 8.86 -3.15 2.55
CA ASP A 80 9.36 -2.94 1.19
C ASP A 80 8.81 -1.62 0.63
N LEU A 81 9.69 -0.80 0.05
CA LEU A 81 9.33 0.52 -0.48
C LEU A 81 8.26 0.44 -1.58
N ASN A 82 8.41 -0.47 -2.55
CA ASN A 82 7.52 -0.56 -3.71
C ASN A 82 6.15 -1.10 -3.29
N ALA A 83 6.14 -2.09 -2.41
CA ALA A 83 4.92 -2.60 -1.79
C ALA A 83 4.23 -1.53 -0.94
N THR A 84 5.00 -0.69 -0.23
CA THR A 84 4.44 0.44 0.53
C THR A 84 3.79 1.46 -0.38
N ALA A 85 4.49 1.90 -1.43
CA ALA A 85 3.92 2.82 -2.42
C ALA A 85 2.64 2.24 -3.03
N PHE A 86 2.67 0.96 -3.42
CA PHE A 86 1.51 0.26 -3.98
C PHE A 86 0.32 0.24 -3.00
N VAL A 87 0.56 -0.11 -1.74
CA VAL A 87 -0.50 -0.13 -0.72
C VAL A 87 -1.07 1.26 -0.50
N LEU A 88 -0.23 2.30 -0.41
CA LEU A 88 -0.69 3.67 -0.21
C LEU A 88 -1.49 4.21 -1.40
N GLU A 89 -1.10 3.86 -2.62
CA GLU A 89 -1.81 4.23 -3.85
C GLU A 89 -3.20 3.57 -3.93
N HIS A 90 -3.31 2.35 -3.42
CA HIS A 90 -4.51 1.54 -3.61
C HIS A 90 -5.34 1.34 -2.34
N VAL A 91 -4.92 1.84 -1.17
CA VAL A 91 -5.71 1.70 0.05
C VAL A 91 -6.95 2.60 -0.02
N ASP A 92 -8.06 1.95 -0.32
CA ASP A 92 -9.39 2.53 -0.54
C ASP A 92 -10.37 1.90 0.49
N LYS A 93 -11.41 2.64 0.89
CA LYS A 93 -12.53 2.15 1.71
C LYS A 93 -13.29 0.95 1.09
N ASN A 94 -13.12 0.66 -0.20
CA ASN A 94 -13.83 -0.38 -0.94
C ASN A 94 -13.16 -1.77 -0.91
N TRP A 95 -12.06 -1.94 -0.19
CA TRP A 95 -11.33 -3.21 -0.10
C TRP A 95 -11.95 -4.26 0.83
N SER A 96 -13.26 -4.23 1.07
CA SER A 96 -13.88 -5.19 1.97
C SER A 96 -14.56 -6.36 1.24
N LEU A 97 -14.06 -7.59 1.44
CA LEU A 97 -14.77 -8.82 1.04
C LEU A 97 -16.17 -8.88 1.66
N ARG A 98 -16.32 -8.38 2.89
CA ARG A 98 -17.59 -8.35 3.62
C ARG A 98 -18.58 -7.34 3.04
N SER A 99 -18.14 -6.28 2.40
CA SER A 99 -19.04 -5.35 1.70
C SER A 99 -19.61 -5.94 0.40
N ARG A 100 -18.88 -6.87 -0.22
CA ARG A 100 -19.23 -7.52 -1.49
C ARG A 100 -20.15 -8.74 -1.35
N ARG A 101 -20.86 -8.85 -0.20
CA ARG A 101 -21.75 -9.94 0.25
C ARG A 101 -22.83 -10.42 -0.72
N ARG A 102 -23.07 -9.75 -1.84
CA ARG A 102 -24.09 -10.16 -2.82
C ARG A 102 -23.63 -11.31 -3.71
N ARG A 103 -22.33 -11.59 -3.81
CA ARG A 103 -21.79 -12.73 -4.59
C ARG A 103 -20.49 -13.27 -4.01
N ARG A 104 -20.15 -14.52 -4.36
CA ARG A 104 -18.83 -15.11 -4.05
C ARG A 104 -17.74 -14.28 -4.76
N PRO A 105 -16.69 -13.82 -4.05
CA PRO A 105 -15.62 -13.02 -4.64
C PRO A 105 -14.84 -13.82 -5.69
N ARG A 106 -14.40 -13.14 -6.75
CA ARG A 106 -13.60 -13.66 -7.87
C ARG A 106 -12.28 -12.89 -7.96
N GLN A 107 -11.23 -13.45 -8.59
CA GLN A 107 -9.97 -12.71 -8.82
C GLN A 107 -10.19 -11.42 -9.61
N SER A 108 -11.09 -11.47 -10.61
CA SER A 108 -11.46 -10.30 -11.41
C SER A 108 -12.12 -9.17 -10.60
N ASP A 109 -12.54 -9.43 -9.37
CA ASP A 109 -13.04 -8.39 -8.46
C ASP A 109 -11.88 -7.54 -7.90
N PHE A 110 -10.62 -8.01 -8.01
CA PHE A 110 -9.40 -7.35 -7.52
C PHE A 110 -8.30 -7.33 -8.62
N PRO A 111 -8.56 -6.69 -9.76
CA PRO A 111 -7.69 -6.78 -10.94
C PRO A 111 -6.26 -6.28 -10.68
N ILE A 112 -6.10 -5.28 -9.81
CA ILE A 112 -4.79 -4.68 -9.52
C ILE A 112 -3.91 -5.63 -8.71
N LEU A 113 -4.49 -6.35 -7.73
CA LEU A 113 -3.79 -7.40 -6.99
C LEU A 113 -3.54 -8.63 -7.87
N ASP A 114 -4.51 -8.99 -8.71
CA ASP A 114 -4.37 -10.14 -9.61
C ASP A 114 -3.29 -9.91 -10.69
N ALA A 115 -2.99 -8.66 -11.04
CA ALA A 115 -1.87 -8.33 -11.92
C ALA A 115 -0.49 -8.58 -11.27
N GLN A 116 -0.40 -8.66 -9.94
CA GLN A 116 0.86 -8.83 -9.24
C GLN A 116 1.34 -10.29 -9.22
N SER A 117 2.65 -10.48 -9.17
CA SER A 117 3.26 -11.80 -8.93
C SER A 117 3.09 -12.26 -7.48
N LEU A 118 3.24 -13.56 -7.21
CA LEU A 118 3.17 -14.09 -5.83
C LEU A 118 4.22 -13.46 -4.90
N THR A 119 5.42 -13.18 -5.41
CA THR A 119 6.48 -12.50 -4.65
C THR A 119 6.09 -11.06 -4.30
N GLN A 120 5.55 -10.31 -5.26
CA GLN A 120 5.05 -8.95 -5.02
C GLN A 120 3.87 -8.97 -4.03
N LEU A 121 2.95 -9.93 -4.18
CA LEU A 121 1.82 -10.08 -3.27
C LEU A 121 2.24 -10.41 -1.85
N ALA A 122 3.32 -11.18 -1.65
CA ALA A 122 3.87 -11.43 -0.32
C ALA A 122 4.37 -10.12 0.32
N ALA A 123 5.15 -9.32 -0.41
CA ALA A 123 5.61 -8.01 0.07
C ALA A 123 4.45 -7.05 0.37
N ILE A 124 3.46 -6.97 -0.53
CA ILE A 124 2.23 -6.18 -0.35
C ILE A 124 1.46 -6.63 0.89
N ARG A 125 1.32 -7.94 1.09
CA ARG A 125 0.66 -8.54 2.27
C ARG A 125 1.38 -8.15 3.56
N ASP A 126 2.70 -8.22 3.59
CA ASP A 126 3.50 -7.95 4.78
C ASP A 126 3.47 -6.46 5.16
N VAL A 127 3.45 -5.57 4.15
CA VAL A 127 3.19 -4.13 4.32
C VAL A 127 1.76 -3.89 4.83
N ALA A 128 0.75 -4.50 4.21
CA ALA A 128 -0.64 -4.34 4.62
C ALA A 128 -0.88 -4.83 6.05
N HIS A 129 -0.23 -5.92 6.45
CA HIS A 129 -0.20 -6.39 7.84
C HIS A 129 0.46 -5.37 8.76
N SER A 130 1.64 -4.85 8.38
CA SER A 130 2.37 -3.84 9.15
C SER A 130 1.56 -2.56 9.34
N LEU A 131 0.77 -2.15 8.34
CA LEU A 131 -0.11 -0.98 8.40
C LEU A 131 -1.50 -1.28 8.99
N GLU A 132 -1.77 -2.54 9.36
CA GLU A 132 -3.02 -3.04 9.96
C GLU A 132 -4.26 -2.90 9.07
N LEU A 133 -4.08 -3.02 7.75
CA LEU A 133 -5.14 -2.89 6.75
C LEU A 133 -5.90 -4.20 6.55
N ARG A 134 -6.76 -4.57 7.52
CA ARG A 134 -7.43 -5.90 7.57
C ARG A 134 -8.22 -6.26 6.32
N ASP A 135 -9.08 -5.36 5.84
CA ASP A 135 -9.91 -5.61 4.66
C ASP A 135 -9.04 -5.82 3.39
N PHE A 136 -8.00 -4.99 3.23
CA PHE A 136 -7.02 -5.12 2.15
C PHE A 136 -6.22 -6.43 2.25
N LEU A 137 -5.83 -6.83 3.47
CA LEU A 137 -5.12 -8.07 3.76
C LEU A 137 -5.95 -9.30 3.38
N ASP A 138 -7.24 -9.31 3.72
CA ASP A 138 -8.16 -10.38 3.36
C ASP A 138 -8.25 -10.54 1.82
N CYS A 139 -8.36 -9.43 1.09
CA CYS A 139 -8.36 -9.44 -0.38
C CYS A 139 -7.03 -9.96 -0.96
N THR A 140 -5.90 -9.53 -0.38
CA THR A 140 -4.57 -9.97 -0.80
C THR A 140 -4.36 -11.46 -0.57
N ASN A 141 -4.74 -11.97 0.61
CA ASN A 141 -4.67 -13.40 0.93
C ASN A 141 -5.57 -14.24 0.01
N PHE A 142 -6.76 -13.74 -0.32
CA PHE A 142 -7.64 -14.39 -1.30
C PHE A 142 -6.96 -14.52 -2.67
N ILE A 143 -6.36 -13.45 -3.20
CA ILE A 143 -5.67 -13.49 -4.49
C ILE A 143 -4.46 -14.45 -4.46
N ILE A 144 -3.66 -14.44 -3.38
CA ILE A 144 -2.53 -15.36 -3.21
C ILE A 144 -3.01 -16.81 -3.27
N SER A 145 -4.03 -17.16 -2.48
CA SER A 145 -4.57 -18.53 -2.45
C SER A 145 -5.06 -18.97 -3.83
N ARG A 146 -5.78 -18.10 -4.56
CA ARG A 146 -6.29 -18.46 -5.89
C ARG A 146 -5.18 -18.66 -6.92
N LYS A 147 -4.13 -17.84 -6.89
CA LYS A 147 -2.95 -18.01 -7.76
C LYS A 147 -2.18 -19.29 -7.44
N GLN A 148 -2.06 -19.65 -6.16
CA GLN A 148 -1.44 -20.90 -5.74
C GLN A 148 -2.23 -22.13 -6.22
N ASP A 149 -3.56 -22.11 -6.06
CA ASP A 149 -4.44 -23.17 -6.57
C ASP A 149 -4.27 -23.36 -8.09
N GLU A 150 -4.24 -22.26 -8.85
CA GLU A 150 -4.03 -22.32 -10.31
C GLU A 150 -2.67 -22.89 -10.71
N GLN A 151 -1.61 -22.58 -9.96
CA GLN A 151 -0.28 -23.14 -10.21
C GLN A 151 -0.25 -24.65 -9.93
N LEU A 152 -0.88 -25.09 -8.84
CA LEU A 152 -1.02 -26.50 -8.50
C LEU A 152 -1.77 -27.27 -9.60
N ILE A 153 -2.94 -26.78 -10.02
CA ILE A 153 -3.74 -27.40 -11.08
C ILE A 153 -2.96 -27.52 -12.39
N ARG A 154 -2.19 -26.48 -12.77
CA ARG A 154 -1.33 -26.53 -13.97
C ARG A 154 -0.20 -27.54 -13.86
N SER A 155 0.33 -27.75 -12.65
CA SER A 155 1.40 -28.72 -12.41
C SER A 155 0.91 -30.18 -12.40
N GLU A 156 -0.34 -30.41 -11.99
CA GLU A 156 -0.97 -31.74 -11.94
C GLU A 156 -1.56 -32.20 -13.28
N CYS A 157 -1.82 -31.28 -14.21
CA CYS A 157 -2.26 -31.56 -15.58
C CYS A 157 -1.23 -31.06 -16.61
N PRO A 158 -0.04 -31.69 -16.72
CA PRO A 158 0.88 -31.39 -17.80
C PRO A 158 0.21 -31.75 -19.13
N ARG A 159 0.07 -30.75 -20.01
CA ARG A 159 -0.40 -30.96 -21.39
C ARG A 159 0.62 -31.73 -22.21
#